data_AF-A0A9X1YCW9-F1
#
_entry.id   AF-A0A9X1YCW9-F1
#
_cell.length_a   1.000
_cell.length_b   1.000
_cell.length_c   1.000
_cell.angle_alpha   90.00
_cell.angle_beta   90.00
_cell.angle_gamma   90.00
#
_symmetry.space_group_name_H-M   'P 1'
#
loop_
_entity.id
_entity.type
_entity.pdbx_description
1 polymer ?
#
loop_
_entity_poly.entity_id
_entity_poly.type
_entity_poly.pdbx_seq_one_letter_code
_entity_poly.pdbx_strand_id
1 'polypeptide(L)'
;MTPSEEQQEAIEDAEAVAREVAPDFDTMLFTLYPDEATLQALRPGPDDLATVTAADRAAAAVLAASGVEILARVADATTLPPEQGRIDHASLRRGADALALLGLDPGLARPRPPLPRGGGTPADRLIRAYLHPDATNAFGRLAEEVIASGKQGVFDVAMRRLRERYEDETAARFVAGFFSIAETARLGPSGRVSLVALPVCLMSGATLPDPVELGNGYLASGALRPDWDVHFLPGWRSPMHLTGVSPILLRRSLTEMAAGREPAALPVADAETLQEEGFAMLLGLCVDWSLPLWEEMEDIVDEDLLEEAEAYGDDGDDDEPEDDEDDLPPDPATAARDEAFALWRSEAGKDTRCVPLPLVPAGEVAAEILDFLEGMRNLTDGLGEITDFIDAAREEVPGEEVVGHPVVKGRALELTLRTRDGRFLDSRLFAADELPGPVAATLSLVQTLLPCEPREGTADGARPADDLPADDAPANDAPANDA
;
A
#
# COMPACT_ATOMS: atom_id res chain seq x y z
N MET A 1 30.14 12.39 33.94
CA MET A 1 28.96 13.04 34.55
C MET A 1 27.90 11.97 34.61
N THR A 2 27.16 11.89 35.71
CA THR A 2 25.99 11.00 35.79
C THR A 2 24.89 11.65 34.94
N PRO A 3 24.15 10.89 34.11
CA PRO A 3 22.99 11.42 33.38
C PRO A 3 21.96 12.02 34.36
N SER A 4 21.17 12.99 33.90
CA SER A 4 19.98 13.46 34.64
C SER A 4 18.93 12.34 34.72
N GLU A 5 17.94 12.49 35.60
CA GLU A 5 16.82 11.53 35.69
C GLU A 5 16.04 11.48 34.37
N GLU A 6 15.71 12.63 33.79
CA GLU A 6 15.06 12.75 32.47
C GLU A 6 15.87 12.09 31.35
N GLN A 7 17.21 12.27 31.35
CA GLN A 7 18.07 11.63 30.37
C GLN A 7 18.11 10.10 30.55
N GLN A 8 18.01 9.62 31.79
CA GLN A 8 18.01 8.19 32.08
C GLN A 8 16.72 7.53 31.62
N GLU A 9 15.58 8.20 31.80
CA GLU A 9 14.27 7.78 31.31
C GLU A 9 14.26 7.65 29.79
N ALA A 10 14.66 8.70 29.07
CA ALA A 10 14.75 8.67 27.60
C ALA A 10 15.68 7.54 27.06
N ILE A 11 16.75 7.21 27.78
CA ILE A 11 17.62 6.08 27.43
C ILE A 11 16.89 4.74 27.60
N GLU A 12 16.16 4.57 28.71
CA GLU A 12 15.44 3.34 29.02
C GLU A 12 14.30 3.09 28.03
N ASP A 13 13.57 4.15 27.66
CA ASP A 13 12.50 4.10 26.67
C ASP A 13 13.04 3.76 25.28
N ALA A 14 14.09 4.46 24.83
CA ALA A 14 14.76 4.15 23.57
C ALA A 14 15.26 2.69 23.50
N GLU A 15 15.78 2.13 24.61
CA GLU A 15 16.15 0.71 24.66
C GLU A 15 14.95 -0.23 24.58
N ALA A 16 13.82 0.14 25.18
CA ALA A 16 12.59 -0.64 25.15
C ALA A 16 12.03 -0.71 23.72
N VAL A 17 11.82 0.46 23.10
CA VAL A 17 11.38 0.60 21.70
C VAL A 17 12.31 -0.16 20.76
N ALA A 18 13.62 0.03 20.89
CA ALA A 18 14.61 -0.65 20.07
C ALA A 18 14.53 -2.18 20.17
N ARG A 19 14.16 -2.72 21.34
CA ARG A 19 14.03 -4.16 21.57
C ARG A 19 12.74 -4.71 20.98
N GLU A 20 11.69 -3.91 21.02
CA GLU A 20 10.38 -4.20 20.43
C GLU A 20 10.45 -4.25 18.90
N VAL A 21 11.02 -3.24 18.25
CA VAL A 21 11.04 -3.12 16.77
C VAL A 21 12.16 -3.92 16.10
N ALA A 22 13.19 -4.35 16.86
CA ALA A 22 14.32 -5.13 16.34
C ALA A 22 13.98 -6.39 15.49
N PRO A 23 12.87 -7.11 15.74
CA PRO A 23 12.45 -8.25 14.93
C PRO A 23 12.03 -7.89 13.51
N ASP A 24 11.46 -6.71 13.31
CA ASP A 24 10.81 -6.30 12.07
C ASP A 24 11.77 -5.57 11.13
N PHE A 25 12.83 -4.99 11.70
CA PHE A 25 13.83 -4.27 10.94
C PHE A 25 15.12 -5.05 10.72
N ASP A 26 15.65 -4.88 9.52
CA ASP A 26 16.86 -5.50 9.02
C ASP A 26 18.02 -4.50 8.96
N THR A 27 17.68 -3.21 8.95
CA THR A 27 18.55 -2.03 8.89
C THR A 27 17.82 -0.88 9.57
N MET A 28 18.54 0.02 10.24
CA MET A 28 17.98 1.23 10.85
C MET A 28 18.90 2.42 10.61
N LEU A 29 18.36 3.58 10.24
CA LEU A 29 19.13 4.81 10.04
C LEU A 29 18.99 5.75 11.24
N PHE A 30 20.14 6.18 11.77
CA PHE A 30 20.24 7.21 12.80
C PHE A 30 20.75 8.53 12.21
N THR A 31 20.11 9.65 12.56
CA THR A 31 20.60 11.00 12.22
C THR A 31 21.36 11.61 13.39
N LEU A 32 22.65 11.86 13.19
CA LEU A 32 23.52 12.49 14.18
C LEU A 32 23.51 14.00 14.01
N TYR A 33 23.09 14.73 15.03
CA TYR A 33 23.08 16.19 15.02
C TYR A 33 24.43 16.74 15.51
N PRO A 34 25.13 17.58 14.74
CA PRO A 34 26.45 18.09 15.13
C PRO A 34 26.37 19.16 16.24
N ASP A 35 25.24 19.86 16.35
CA ASP A 35 25.00 20.92 17.33
C ASP A 35 23.50 21.11 17.59
N GLU A 36 23.19 21.82 18.69
CA GLU A 36 21.83 22.11 19.15
C GLU A 36 21.01 22.89 18.11
N ALA A 37 21.65 23.79 17.37
CA ALA A 37 20.98 24.58 16.35
C ALA A 37 20.48 23.70 15.19
N THR A 38 21.28 22.68 14.80
CA THR A 38 20.92 21.72 13.76
C THR A 38 19.83 20.77 14.24
N LEU A 39 19.88 20.31 15.50
CA LEU A 39 18.80 19.53 16.11
C LEU A 39 17.49 20.32 16.07
N GLN A 40 17.46 21.51 16.65
CA GLN A 40 16.25 22.34 16.74
C GLN A 40 15.70 22.77 15.37
N ALA A 41 16.56 22.87 14.34
CA ALA A 41 16.13 23.18 12.98
C ALA A 41 15.46 22.00 12.26
N LEU A 42 15.85 20.76 12.58
CA LEU A 42 15.41 19.56 11.86
C LEU A 42 14.41 18.70 12.65
N ARG A 43 14.49 18.72 13.99
CA ARG A 43 13.61 18.04 14.94
C ARG A 43 13.27 19.04 16.06
N PRO A 44 12.37 20.00 15.81
CA PRO A 44 11.99 20.97 16.83
C PRO A 44 11.28 20.26 17.98
N GLY A 45 11.84 20.35 19.18
CA GLY A 45 11.35 19.61 20.34
C GLY A 45 11.96 20.08 21.66
N PRO A 46 11.43 19.60 22.79
CA PRO A 46 11.92 19.97 24.12
C PRO A 46 13.29 19.37 24.46
N ASP A 47 13.69 18.30 23.76
CA ASP A 47 14.90 17.54 24.07
C ASP A 47 16.18 18.30 23.70
N ASP A 48 17.18 18.16 24.56
CA ASP A 48 18.51 18.67 24.28
C ASP A 48 19.36 17.65 23.50
N LEU A 49 20.41 18.14 22.82
CA LEU A 49 21.30 17.30 22.03
C LEU A 49 21.94 16.16 22.84
N ALA A 50 22.20 16.37 24.13
CA ALA A 50 22.86 15.38 24.98
C ALA A 50 21.94 14.19 25.28
N THR A 51 20.65 14.46 25.43
CA THR A 51 19.60 13.47 25.68
C THR A 51 19.35 12.65 24.42
N VAL A 52 19.07 13.29 23.28
CA VAL A 52 18.88 12.62 21.98
C VAL A 52 20.09 11.74 21.63
N THR A 53 21.32 12.28 21.75
CA THR A 53 22.54 11.50 21.45
C THR A 53 22.69 10.28 22.35
N ALA A 54 22.23 10.35 23.61
CA ALA A 54 22.32 9.24 24.55
C ALA A 54 21.26 8.17 24.26
N ALA A 55 20.03 8.58 23.97
CA ALA A 55 18.93 7.71 23.54
C ALA A 55 19.30 6.97 22.24
N ASP A 56 19.70 7.70 21.18
CA ASP A 56 20.16 7.13 19.90
C ASP A 56 21.25 6.07 20.09
N ARG A 57 22.23 6.37 20.95
CA ARG A 57 23.32 5.45 21.25
C ARG A 57 22.81 4.17 21.91
N ALA A 58 21.88 4.28 22.84
CA ALA A 58 21.33 3.15 23.57
C ALA A 58 20.50 2.25 22.63
N ALA A 59 19.60 2.85 21.86
CA ALA A 59 18.82 2.17 20.83
C ALA A 59 19.69 1.47 19.80
N ALA A 60 20.68 2.17 19.22
CA ALA A 60 21.60 1.59 18.26
C ALA A 60 22.40 0.40 18.82
N ALA A 61 22.75 0.43 20.11
CA ALA A 61 23.43 -0.69 20.77
C ALA A 61 22.53 -1.93 20.88
N VAL A 62 21.25 -1.74 21.25
CA VAL A 62 20.25 -2.81 21.34
C VAL A 62 19.99 -3.40 19.95
N LEU A 63 19.71 -2.56 18.96
CA LEU A 63 19.47 -2.98 17.57
C LEU A 63 20.67 -3.73 16.98
N ALA A 64 21.89 -3.22 17.17
CA ALA A 64 23.11 -3.88 16.72
C ALA A 64 23.31 -5.24 17.39
N ALA A 65 23.03 -5.36 18.70
CA ALA A 65 23.09 -6.63 19.42
C ALA A 65 22.05 -7.65 18.93
N SER A 66 20.89 -7.17 18.48
CA SER A 66 19.83 -7.96 17.81
C SER A 66 20.17 -8.32 16.35
N GLY A 67 21.27 -7.77 15.82
CA GLY A 67 21.79 -8.01 14.48
C GLY A 67 21.15 -7.18 13.38
N VAL A 68 20.50 -6.06 13.75
CA VAL A 68 20.05 -5.03 12.82
C VAL A 68 21.27 -4.26 12.32
N GLU A 69 21.34 -4.00 11.02
CA GLU A 69 22.43 -3.21 10.46
C GLU A 69 22.24 -1.72 10.78
N ILE A 70 23.18 -1.13 11.53
CA ILE A 70 23.13 0.29 11.85
C ILE A 70 23.71 1.12 10.70
N LEU A 71 22.92 2.08 10.22
CA LEU A 71 23.34 3.16 9.36
C LEU A 71 23.37 4.46 10.16
N ALA A 72 24.34 5.32 9.88
CA ALA A 72 24.40 6.65 10.47
C ALA A 72 24.66 7.70 9.40
N ARG A 73 24.00 8.85 9.54
CA ARG A 73 24.31 10.08 8.81
C ARG A 73 24.57 11.21 9.78
N VAL A 74 25.39 12.18 9.39
CA VAL A 74 25.52 13.44 10.14
C VAL A 74 24.59 14.45 9.48
N ALA A 75 23.68 15.03 10.23
CA ALA A 75 22.81 16.09 9.77
C ALA A 75 23.62 17.30 9.31
N ASP A 76 23.16 17.95 8.25
CA ASP A 76 23.67 19.24 7.81
C ASP A 76 22.47 20.21 7.74
N ALA A 77 22.54 21.29 8.51
CA ALA A 77 21.49 22.30 8.61
C ALA A 77 21.17 23.01 7.27
N THR A 78 22.03 22.85 6.26
CA THR A 78 21.79 23.36 4.90
C THR A 78 21.03 22.37 4.01
N THR A 79 20.92 21.11 4.43
CA THR A 79 20.07 20.10 3.78
C THR A 79 18.64 20.27 4.28
N LEU A 80 17.69 20.30 3.35
CA LEU A 80 16.26 20.31 3.67
C LEU A 80 15.90 19.07 4.51
N PRO A 81 14.87 19.16 5.37
CA PRO A 81 14.37 18.02 6.12
C PRO A 81 14.02 16.84 5.18
N PRO A 82 14.14 15.60 5.67
CA PRO A 82 14.01 14.38 4.86
C PRO A 82 12.66 14.26 4.14
N GLU A 83 11.61 14.93 4.63
CA GLU A 83 10.29 15.02 3.98
C GLU A 83 10.32 15.58 2.54
N GLN A 84 11.39 16.29 2.16
CA GLN A 84 11.57 16.87 0.81
C GLN A 84 12.89 16.47 0.15
N GLY A 85 13.71 15.63 0.80
CA GLY A 85 15.12 15.42 0.45
C GLY A 85 15.48 13.96 0.26
N ARG A 86 15.77 13.57 -0.98
CA ARG A 86 16.44 12.30 -1.31
C ARG A 86 17.69 12.14 -0.43
N ILE A 87 17.74 11.12 0.41
CA ILE A 87 18.89 10.82 1.27
C ILE A 87 20.14 10.72 0.39
N ASP A 88 21.18 11.50 0.70
CA ASP A 88 22.46 11.34 0.00
C ASP A 88 23.14 10.06 0.49
N HIS A 89 22.86 8.94 -0.19
CA HIS A 89 23.41 7.63 0.13
C HIS A 89 24.95 7.59 0.13
N ALA A 90 25.64 8.52 -0.54
CA ALA A 90 27.10 8.59 -0.52
C ALA A 90 27.65 9.07 0.84
N SER A 91 26.83 9.79 1.61
CA SER A 91 27.18 10.31 2.93
C SER A 91 27.00 9.28 4.05
N LEU A 92 26.21 8.23 3.82
CA LEU A 92 25.88 7.20 4.80
C LEU A 92 27.10 6.40 5.26
N ARG A 93 27.11 6.11 6.56
CA ARG A 93 28.11 5.27 7.24
C ARG A 93 27.43 4.01 7.71
N ARG A 94 28.14 2.88 7.73
CA ARG A 94 27.52 1.54 7.92
C ARG A 94 28.24 0.71 8.96
N GLY A 95 27.48 -0.13 9.66
CA GLY A 95 28.00 -1.17 10.54
C GLY A 95 29.04 -0.61 11.51
N ALA A 96 30.26 -1.15 11.47
CA ALA A 96 31.37 -0.72 12.32
C ALA A 96 31.65 0.80 12.27
N ASP A 97 31.58 1.42 11.09
CA ASP A 97 31.83 2.86 10.93
C ASP A 97 30.66 3.70 11.46
N ALA A 98 29.42 3.22 11.30
CA ALA A 98 28.23 3.86 11.86
C ALA A 98 28.26 3.82 13.40
N LEU A 99 28.55 2.64 13.96
CA LEU A 99 28.69 2.45 15.40
C LEU A 99 29.81 3.31 15.98
N ALA A 100 30.95 3.42 15.29
CA ALA A 100 32.04 4.29 15.72
C ALA A 100 31.61 5.76 15.77
N LEU A 101 30.79 6.22 14.82
CA LEU A 101 30.24 7.58 14.81
C LEU A 101 29.24 7.82 15.95
N LEU A 102 28.44 6.83 16.30
CA LEU A 102 27.56 6.85 17.48
C LEU A 102 28.33 6.77 18.81
N GLY A 103 29.65 6.52 18.78
CA GLY A 103 30.48 6.33 19.97
C GLY A 103 30.32 4.94 20.61
N LEU A 104 29.88 3.95 19.83
CA LEU A 104 29.72 2.56 20.23
C LEU A 104 30.93 1.70 19.84
N ASP A 105 31.05 0.53 20.46
CA ASP A 105 32.06 -0.47 20.07
C ASP A 105 31.75 -1.00 18.66
N PRO A 106 32.64 -0.82 17.66
CA PRO A 106 32.46 -1.37 16.33
C PRO A 106 32.33 -2.90 16.32
N GLY A 107 32.83 -3.56 17.38
CA GLY A 107 32.68 -4.99 17.62
C GLY A 107 31.24 -5.44 17.91
N LEU A 108 30.28 -4.53 18.06
CA LEU A 108 28.84 -4.80 18.12
C LEU A 108 28.21 -5.06 16.75
N ALA A 109 28.86 -4.66 15.64
CA ALA A 109 28.44 -5.03 14.27
C ALA A 109 28.73 -6.51 13.96
N ARG A 110 28.43 -7.41 14.92
CA ARG A 110 28.61 -8.84 14.73
C ARG A 110 27.55 -9.32 13.74
N PRO A 111 27.93 -10.22 12.81
CA PRO A 111 26.93 -10.87 11.98
C PRO A 111 25.89 -11.56 12.89
N ARG A 112 24.61 -11.35 12.57
CA ARG A 112 23.47 -11.88 13.32
C ARG A 112 23.69 -13.37 13.63
N PRO A 113 23.58 -13.81 14.90
CA PRO A 113 23.99 -15.15 15.29
C PRO A 113 23.26 -16.22 14.45
N PRO A 114 23.95 -17.31 14.04
CA PRO A 114 23.34 -18.35 13.23
C PRO A 114 22.15 -18.95 13.98
N LEU A 115 21.05 -19.21 13.26
CA LEU A 115 19.89 -19.83 13.87
C LEU A 115 20.30 -21.15 14.55
N PRO A 116 19.84 -21.41 15.79
CA PRO A 116 20.14 -22.66 16.46
C PRO A 116 19.69 -23.82 15.57
N ARG A 117 20.59 -24.78 15.34
CA ARG A 117 20.29 -26.00 14.59
C ARG A 117 19.38 -26.88 15.45
N GLY A 118 18.08 -26.59 15.45
CA GLY A 118 17.08 -27.45 16.07
C GLY A 118 17.06 -28.84 15.43
N GLY A 119 16.59 -29.86 16.17
CA GLY A 119 16.41 -31.20 15.64
C GLY A 119 15.35 -31.25 14.54
N GLY A 120 15.57 -32.06 13.50
CA GLY A 120 14.65 -32.26 12.37
C GLY A 120 15.28 -32.00 11.00
N THR A 121 14.50 -32.20 9.94
CA THR A 121 14.92 -31.88 8.56
C THR A 121 14.87 -30.36 8.32
N PRO A 122 15.56 -29.81 7.31
CA PRO A 122 15.45 -28.38 6.96
C PRO A 122 14.00 -27.92 6.75
N ALA A 123 13.16 -28.74 6.12
CA ALA A 123 11.74 -28.46 5.95
C ALA A 123 10.98 -28.38 7.29
N ASP A 124 11.28 -29.27 8.24
CA ASP A 124 10.66 -29.21 9.59
C ASP A 124 11.06 -27.96 10.37
N ARG A 125 12.28 -27.49 10.18
CA ARG A 125 12.74 -26.24 10.82
C ARG A 125 12.03 -25.03 10.22
N LEU A 126 11.89 -25.02 8.90
CA LEU A 126 11.21 -23.95 8.17
C LEU A 126 9.73 -23.86 8.55
N ILE A 127 9.00 -24.98 8.58
CA ILE A 127 7.60 -25.03 9.02
C ILE A 127 7.47 -24.54 10.46
N ARG A 128 8.34 -25.01 11.36
CA ARG A 128 8.28 -24.62 12.77
C ARG A 128 8.57 -23.13 12.98
N ALA A 129 9.53 -22.58 12.25
CA ALA A 129 9.83 -21.15 12.31
C ALA A 129 8.68 -20.29 11.78
N TYR A 130 7.91 -20.81 10.82
CA TYR A 130 6.70 -20.14 10.34
C TYR A 130 5.55 -20.20 11.36
N LEU A 131 5.31 -21.36 11.97
CA LEU A 131 4.19 -21.57 12.91
C LEU A 131 4.45 -21.03 14.32
N HIS A 132 5.71 -20.79 14.68
CA HIS A 132 6.12 -20.26 15.98
C HIS A 132 7.03 -19.06 15.77
N PRO A 133 6.44 -17.87 15.49
CA PRO A 133 7.17 -16.66 15.17
C PRO A 133 7.94 -16.06 16.36
N ASP A 134 7.82 -16.63 17.57
CA ASP A 134 8.48 -16.21 18.83
C ASP A 134 10.01 -15.98 18.73
N ALA A 135 10.66 -16.41 17.65
CA ALA A 135 12.05 -16.13 17.35
C ALA A 135 12.18 -15.11 16.20
N THR A 136 12.69 -13.92 16.54
CA THR A 136 13.15 -12.81 15.69
C THR A 136 13.40 -13.22 14.22
N ASN A 137 12.41 -13.01 13.35
CA ASN A 137 12.44 -13.28 11.90
C ASN A 137 13.09 -14.64 11.52
N ALA A 138 12.86 -15.69 12.30
CA ALA A 138 13.48 -17.00 12.07
C ALA A 138 13.03 -17.62 10.75
N PHE A 139 11.76 -17.43 10.38
CA PHE A 139 11.23 -17.88 9.10
C PHE A 139 11.94 -17.20 7.94
N GLY A 140 12.01 -15.87 7.93
CA GLY A 140 12.60 -15.11 6.83
C GLY A 140 14.06 -15.49 6.59
N ARG A 141 14.82 -15.69 7.67
CA ARG A 141 16.21 -16.16 7.59
C ARG A 141 16.36 -17.57 7.01
N LEU A 142 15.51 -18.52 7.43
CA LEU A 142 15.57 -19.89 6.89
C LEU A 142 15.09 -19.94 5.44
N ALA A 143 14.07 -19.17 5.09
CA ALA A 143 13.59 -19.03 3.73
C ALA A 143 14.68 -18.44 2.84
N GLU A 144 15.35 -17.36 3.26
CA GLU A 144 16.48 -16.78 2.54
C GLU A 144 17.64 -17.78 2.37
N GLU A 145 17.99 -18.57 3.39
CA GLU A 145 19.00 -19.63 3.26
C GLU A 145 18.58 -20.67 2.20
N VAL A 146 17.32 -21.10 2.21
CA VAL A 146 16.79 -22.08 1.24
C VAL A 146 16.81 -21.51 -0.18
N ILE A 147 16.38 -20.26 -0.33
CA ILE A 147 16.33 -19.54 -1.61
C ILE A 147 17.74 -19.33 -2.17
N ALA A 148 18.65 -18.75 -1.38
CA ALA A 148 20.03 -18.47 -1.80
C ALA A 148 20.82 -19.75 -2.11
N SER A 149 20.52 -20.86 -1.43
CA SER A 149 21.15 -22.16 -1.70
C SER A 149 20.50 -22.96 -2.83
N GLY A 150 19.43 -22.45 -3.46
CA GLY A 150 18.75 -23.10 -4.58
C GLY A 150 18.07 -24.42 -4.22
N LYS A 151 17.73 -24.65 -2.95
CA LYS A 151 17.22 -25.94 -2.45
C LYS A 151 15.70 -26.07 -2.61
N GLN A 152 15.21 -26.07 -3.84
CA GLN A 152 13.76 -26.16 -4.15
C GLN A 152 13.07 -27.33 -3.44
N GLY A 153 13.71 -28.50 -3.39
CA GLY A 153 13.13 -29.67 -2.74
C GLY A 153 12.87 -29.51 -1.23
N VAL A 154 13.53 -28.56 -0.54
CA VAL A 154 13.21 -28.24 0.86
C VAL A 154 11.88 -27.52 0.95
N PHE A 155 11.66 -26.53 0.08
CA PHE A 155 10.38 -25.81 -0.02
C PHE A 155 9.25 -26.76 -0.42
N ASP A 156 9.45 -27.61 -1.44
CA ASP A 156 8.41 -28.54 -1.90
C ASP A 156 7.99 -29.53 -0.81
N VAL A 157 8.95 -30.05 -0.03
CA VAL A 157 8.66 -30.95 1.10
C VAL A 157 7.95 -30.21 2.23
N ALA A 158 8.33 -28.96 2.50
CA ALA A 158 7.67 -28.14 3.52
C ALA A 158 6.21 -27.87 3.12
N MET A 159 5.98 -27.45 1.88
CA MET A 159 4.66 -27.20 1.30
C MET A 159 3.75 -28.41 1.35
N ARG A 160 4.24 -29.57 0.90
CA ARG A 160 3.47 -30.81 0.95
C ARG A 160 3.04 -31.12 2.39
N ARG A 161 3.96 -31.00 3.35
CA ARG A 161 3.67 -31.27 4.77
C ARG A 161 2.69 -30.28 5.39
N LEU A 162 2.73 -29.01 4.99
CA LEU A 162 1.77 -28.01 5.44
C LEU A 162 0.36 -28.37 4.95
N ARG A 163 0.19 -28.62 3.65
CA ARG A 163 -1.10 -29.05 3.07
C ARG A 163 -1.62 -30.38 3.64
N GLU A 164 -0.73 -31.28 4.05
CA GLU A 164 -1.12 -32.55 4.68
C GLU A 164 -1.61 -32.39 6.13
N ARG A 165 -1.26 -31.30 6.82
CA ARG A 165 -1.44 -31.16 8.28
C ARG A 165 -2.26 -29.95 8.70
N TYR A 166 -2.36 -28.94 7.87
CA TYR A 166 -3.00 -27.65 8.14
C TYR A 166 -3.92 -27.30 6.98
N GLU A 167 -4.73 -26.27 7.18
CA GLU A 167 -5.69 -25.78 6.19
C GLU A 167 -4.99 -25.14 4.99
N ASP A 168 -5.69 -25.10 3.85
CA ASP A 168 -5.16 -24.58 2.60
C ASP A 168 -4.74 -23.11 2.71
N GLU A 169 -5.43 -22.32 3.53
CA GLU A 169 -5.08 -20.93 3.81
C GLU A 169 -3.72 -20.79 4.51
N THR A 170 -3.43 -21.64 5.49
CA THR A 170 -2.12 -21.66 6.16
C THR A 170 -0.99 -21.96 5.16
N ALA A 171 -1.24 -22.91 4.26
CA ALA A 171 -0.29 -23.23 3.20
C ALA A 171 -0.14 -22.07 2.20
N ALA A 172 -1.23 -21.38 1.85
CA ALA A 172 -1.21 -20.21 0.96
C ALA A 172 -0.39 -19.05 1.57
N ARG A 173 -0.63 -18.71 2.84
CA ARG A 173 0.13 -17.67 3.56
C ARG A 173 1.62 -18.01 3.67
N PHE A 174 1.97 -19.28 3.90
CA PHE A 174 3.36 -19.73 3.88
C PHE A 174 4.02 -19.52 2.51
N VAL A 175 3.30 -19.80 1.42
CA VAL A 175 3.79 -19.57 0.04
C VAL A 175 3.99 -18.07 -0.19
N ALA A 176 3.01 -17.25 0.17
CA ALA A 176 3.09 -15.80 0.03
C ALA A 176 4.32 -15.22 0.75
N GLY A 177 4.59 -15.67 1.98
CA GLY A 177 5.79 -15.28 2.72
C GLY A 177 7.10 -15.66 1.99
N PHE A 178 7.13 -16.81 1.31
CA PHE A 178 8.28 -17.21 0.49
C PHE A 178 8.47 -16.33 -0.74
N PHE A 179 7.39 -15.96 -1.43
CA PHE A 179 7.41 -15.08 -2.59
C PHE A 179 7.87 -13.66 -2.20
N SER A 180 7.32 -13.10 -1.13
CA SER A 180 7.73 -11.80 -0.57
C SER A 180 9.24 -11.73 -0.31
N ILE A 181 9.82 -12.80 0.24
CA ILE A 181 11.28 -12.87 0.43
C ILE A 181 12.00 -13.01 -0.91
N ALA A 182 11.58 -13.95 -1.78
CA ALA A 182 12.23 -14.22 -3.06
C ALA A 182 12.25 -13.02 -4.01
N GLU A 183 11.23 -12.17 -3.96
CA GLU A 183 11.06 -11.01 -4.83
C GLU A 183 11.89 -9.83 -4.39
N THR A 184 12.45 -9.85 -3.18
CA THR A 184 13.13 -8.68 -2.61
C THR A 184 14.53 -9.00 -2.13
N ALA A 185 15.54 -8.27 -2.58
CA ALA A 185 16.93 -8.45 -2.19
C ALA A 185 17.55 -7.14 -1.72
N ARG A 186 18.65 -7.23 -0.97
CA ARG A 186 19.43 -6.04 -0.63
C ARG A 186 20.22 -5.56 -1.85
N LEU A 187 20.17 -4.27 -2.14
CA LEU A 187 20.94 -3.60 -3.19
C LEU A 187 21.83 -2.52 -2.59
N GLY A 188 23.14 -2.72 -2.67
CA GLY A 188 24.10 -1.74 -2.20
C GLY A 188 23.99 -1.50 -0.68
N PRO A 189 24.17 -0.25 -0.21
CA PRO A 189 24.29 0.04 1.20
C PRO A 189 22.98 0.06 2.00
N SER A 190 21.91 0.48 1.35
CA SER A 190 20.64 0.80 2.02
C SER A 190 19.42 0.48 1.16
N GLY A 191 19.60 0.27 -0.14
CA GLY A 191 18.49 0.04 -1.05
C GLY A 191 17.94 -1.37 -0.90
N ARG A 192 16.62 -1.50 -1.03
CA ARG A 192 15.96 -2.78 -1.26
C ARG A 192 15.55 -2.83 -2.71
N VAL A 193 15.92 -3.88 -3.42
CA VAL A 193 15.47 -4.11 -4.79
C VAL A 193 14.38 -5.17 -4.79
N SER A 194 13.26 -4.84 -5.42
CA SER A 194 12.10 -5.70 -5.53
C SER A 194 11.80 -5.98 -6.99
N LEU A 195 11.39 -7.21 -7.30
CA LEU A 195 10.87 -7.56 -8.61
C LEU A 195 9.40 -7.14 -8.67
N VAL A 196 9.09 -6.20 -9.56
CA VAL A 196 7.75 -5.65 -9.73
C VAL A 196 7.23 -5.91 -11.14
N ALA A 197 5.92 -5.87 -11.29
CA ALA A 197 5.26 -6.00 -12.58
C ALA A 197 4.14 -4.98 -12.71
N LEU A 198 3.97 -4.44 -13.91
CA LEU A 198 2.83 -3.61 -14.31
C LEU A 198 1.97 -4.45 -15.26
N PRO A 199 0.89 -5.09 -14.76
CA PRO A 199 -0.01 -5.87 -15.60
C PRO A 199 -0.86 -4.97 -16.48
N VAL A 200 -1.25 -5.48 -17.64
CA VAL A 200 -2.05 -4.75 -18.62
C VAL A 200 -3.08 -5.71 -19.20
N CYS A 201 -4.36 -5.40 -19.01
CA CYS A 201 -5.46 -6.08 -19.69
C CYS A 201 -5.52 -5.63 -21.15
N LEU A 202 -5.66 -6.58 -22.06
CA LEU A 202 -5.76 -6.37 -23.50
C LEU A 202 -7.20 -6.69 -23.95
N MET A 203 -7.96 -5.64 -24.25
CA MET A 203 -9.32 -5.82 -24.75
C MET A 203 -9.31 -6.42 -26.16
N SER A 204 -10.39 -7.08 -26.57
CA SER A 204 -10.47 -7.66 -27.92
C SER A 204 -10.21 -6.62 -29.02
N GLY A 205 -9.25 -6.91 -29.90
CA GLY A 205 -8.81 -6.02 -30.96
C GLY A 205 -7.94 -4.85 -30.48
N ALA A 206 -7.42 -4.90 -29.25
CA ALA A 206 -6.41 -3.97 -28.78
C ALA A 206 -5.15 -4.02 -29.65
N THR A 207 -4.54 -2.87 -29.88
CA THR A 207 -3.18 -2.83 -30.44
C THR A 207 -2.23 -2.80 -29.26
N LEU A 208 -1.28 -3.74 -29.23
CA LEU A 208 -0.33 -3.84 -28.15
C LEU A 208 0.51 -2.53 -28.11
N PRO A 209 0.49 -1.76 -27.01
CA PRO A 209 1.28 -0.54 -26.91
C PRO A 209 2.77 -0.83 -27.05
N ASP A 210 3.56 0.18 -27.41
CA ASP A 210 5.00 0.06 -27.23
C ASP A 210 5.31 -0.05 -25.71
N PRO A 211 6.00 -1.12 -25.28
CA PRO A 211 6.22 -1.39 -23.86
C PRO A 211 7.10 -0.33 -23.20
N VAL A 212 8.03 0.27 -23.96
CA VAL A 212 8.95 1.29 -23.45
C VAL A 212 8.22 2.62 -23.29
N GLU A 213 7.39 3.01 -24.26
CA GLU A 213 6.56 4.21 -24.16
C GLU A 213 5.56 4.10 -23.01
N LEU A 214 4.89 2.95 -22.84
CA LEU A 214 3.95 2.76 -21.73
C LEU A 214 4.68 2.83 -20.37
N GLY A 215 5.81 2.13 -20.23
CA GLY A 215 6.62 2.16 -19.01
C GLY A 215 7.09 3.57 -18.67
N ASN A 216 7.64 4.30 -19.64
CA ASN A 216 8.08 5.69 -19.44
C ASN A 216 6.91 6.62 -19.10
N GLY A 217 5.73 6.40 -19.69
CA GLY A 217 4.51 7.12 -19.35
C GLY A 217 4.13 6.92 -17.88
N TYR A 218 4.19 5.68 -17.39
CA TYR A 218 3.93 5.37 -15.98
C TYR A 218 4.94 6.05 -15.06
N LEU A 219 6.23 5.97 -15.37
CA LEU A 219 7.29 6.63 -14.58
C LEU A 219 7.12 8.16 -14.53
N ALA A 220 6.59 8.77 -15.60
CA ALA A 220 6.34 10.20 -15.69
C ALA A 220 4.98 10.65 -15.11
N SER A 221 4.11 9.71 -14.70
CA SER A 221 2.74 10.02 -14.27
C SER A 221 2.67 10.72 -12.92
N GLY A 222 3.66 10.52 -12.05
CA GLY A 222 3.59 10.93 -10.64
C GLY A 222 2.90 9.91 -9.73
N ALA A 223 2.48 8.75 -10.25
CA ALA A 223 1.89 7.66 -9.47
C ALA A 223 2.90 6.95 -8.54
N LEU A 224 4.20 7.04 -8.85
CA LEU A 224 5.25 6.42 -8.04
C LEU A 224 5.58 7.23 -6.80
N ARG A 225 5.97 6.52 -5.74
CA ARG A 225 6.58 7.16 -4.58
C ARG A 225 7.91 7.83 -4.96
N PRO A 226 8.27 8.97 -4.35
CA PRO A 226 9.48 9.73 -4.72
C PRO A 226 10.79 9.02 -4.36
N ASP A 227 10.75 8.09 -3.40
CA ASP A 227 11.85 7.24 -2.95
C ASP A 227 12.00 5.95 -3.75
N TRP A 228 11.12 5.69 -4.71
CA TRP A 228 11.18 4.53 -5.59
C TRP A 228 11.85 4.88 -6.92
N ASP A 229 12.80 4.04 -7.32
CA ASP A 229 13.44 4.09 -8.63
C ASP A 229 13.10 2.82 -9.41
N VAL A 230 12.18 2.94 -10.38
CA VAL A 230 11.64 1.80 -11.13
C VAL A 230 12.24 1.73 -12.53
N HIS A 231 12.77 0.56 -12.88
CA HIS A 231 13.36 0.26 -14.19
C HIS A 231 12.65 -0.94 -14.82
N PHE A 232 11.85 -0.71 -15.86
CA PHE A 232 11.23 -1.79 -16.63
C PHE A 232 12.20 -2.39 -17.65
N LEU A 233 12.10 -3.71 -17.86
CA LEU A 233 12.75 -4.37 -18.98
C LEU A 233 12.01 -4.02 -20.29
N PRO A 234 12.74 -3.96 -21.42
CA PRO A 234 12.11 -3.83 -22.72
C PRO A 234 11.35 -5.12 -23.07
N GLY A 235 10.22 -4.97 -23.76
CA GLY A 235 9.45 -6.07 -24.29
C GLY A 235 8.38 -6.60 -23.34
N TRP A 236 7.32 -7.15 -23.93
CA TRP A 236 6.19 -7.69 -23.20
C TRP A 236 6.46 -9.10 -22.68
N ARG A 237 5.93 -9.41 -21.50
CA ARG A 237 5.96 -10.76 -20.93
C ARG A 237 4.54 -11.23 -20.66
N SER A 238 4.34 -12.54 -20.68
CA SER A 238 3.07 -13.17 -20.31
C SER A 238 3.00 -13.30 -18.79
N PRO A 239 1.90 -12.86 -18.15
CA PRO A 239 1.61 -13.17 -16.74
C PRO A 239 1.57 -14.68 -16.47
N MET A 240 1.21 -15.50 -17.46
CA MET A 240 1.20 -16.97 -17.31
C MET A 240 2.59 -17.53 -17.05
N HIS A 241 3.66 -16.85 -17.48
CA HIS A 241 5.01 -17.26 -17.11
C HIS A 241 5.29 -17.13 -15.61
N LEU A 242 4.57 -16.29 -14.85
CA LEU A 242 4.69 -16.23 -13.39
C LEU A 242 3.90 -17.35 -12.71
N THR A 243 2.84 -17.84 -13.35
CA THR A 243 2.04 -18.95 -12.83
C THR A 243 2.89 -20.22 -12.77
N GLY A 244 3.26 -20.63 -11.56
CA GLY A 244 4.12 -21.80 -11.32
C GLY A 244 5.62 -21.53 -11.30
N VAL A 245 6.07 -20.28 -11.40
CA VAL A 245 7.47 -19.93 -11.09
C VAL A 245 7.70 -20.15 -9.61
N SER A 246 8.72 -20.93 -9.27
CA SER A 246 9.07 -21.12 -7.86
C SER A 246 9.74 -19.87 -7.30
N PRO A 247 9.64 -19.62 -5.98
CA PRO A 247 10.35 -18.51 -5.32
C PRO A 247 11.86 -18.48 -5.65
N ILE A 248 12.49 -19.65 -5.81
CA ILE A 248 13.92 -19.73 -6.16
C ILE A 248 14.21 -19.22 -7.58
N LEU A 249 13.36 -19.55 -8.55
CA LEU A 249 13.49 -19.05 -9.91
C LEU A 249 13.20 -17.55 -9.98
N LEU A 250 12.30 -17.06 -9.14
CA LEU A 250 12.00 -15.64 -9.02
C LEU A 250 13.17 -14.85 -8.44
N ARG A 251 13.76 -15.32 -7.33
CA ARG A 251 15.01 -14.77 -6.77
C ARG A 251 16.13 -14.75 -7.81
N ARG A 252 16.26 -15.81 -8.59
CA ARG A 252 17.25 -15.88 -9.66
C ARG A 252 17.00 -14.81 -10.72
N SER A 253 15.74 -14.61 -11.11
CA SER A 253 15.33 -13.58 -12.07
C SER A 253 15.67 -12.18 -11.56
N LEU A 254 15.33 -11.88 -10.29
CA LEU A 254 15.73 -10.66 -9.61
C LEU A 254 17.26 -10.45 -9.64
N THR A 255 18.03 -11.49 -9.30
CA THR A 255 19.51 -11.42 -9.31
C THR A 255 20.08 -11.22 -10.71
N GLU A 256 19.46 -11.83 -11.73
CA GLU A 256 19.85 -11.63 -13.14
C GLU A 256 19.58 -10.18 -13.56
N MET A 257 18.40 -9.65 -13.27
CA MET A 257 18.00 -8.28 -13.57
C MET A 257 18.85 -7.24 -12.82
N ALA A 258 19.11 -7.44 -11.52
CA ALA A 258 19.96 -6.56 -10.74
C ALA A 258 21.41 -6.51 -11.26
N ALA A 259 21.85 -7.58 -11.94
CA ALA A 259 23.12 -7.64 -12.65
C ALA A 259 23.06 -7.11 -14.10
N GLY A 260 21.95 -6.47 -14.50
CA GLY A 260 21.74 -5.93 -15.85
C GLY A 260 21.54 -7.00 -16.93
N ARG A 261 21.12 -8.21 -16.56
CA ARG A 261 20.84 -9.31 -17.50
C ARG A 261 19.33 -9.58 -17.57
N GLU A 262 18.87 -10.02 -18.73
CA GLU A 262 17.48 -10.46 -18.88
C GLU A 262 17.24 -11.78 -18.11
N PRO A 263 16.09 -11.91 -17.42
CA PRO A 263 15.77 -13.08 -16.63
C PRO A 263 15.39 -14.26 -17.53
N ALA A 264 16.10 -15.38 -17.42
CA ALA A 264 15.87 -16.54 -18.29
C ALA A 264 14.54 -17.26 -18.02
N ALA A 265 14.04 -17.19 -16.77
CA ALA A 265 12.79 -17.83 -16.36
C ALA A 265 11.54 -17.06 -16.78
N LEU A 266 11.68 -15.80 -17.17
CA LEU A 266 10.60 -14.91 -17.57
C LEU A 266 10.95 -14.35 -18.95
N PRO A 267 10.81 -15.12 -20.04
CA PRO A 267 11.20 -14.68 -21.39
C PRO A 267 10.20 -13.67 -21.96
N VAL A 268 10.60 -12.99 -23.04
CA VAL A 268 9.70 -12.08 -23.79
C VAL A 268 8.65 -12.95 -24.48
N ALA A 269 7.39 -12.56 -24.36
CA ALA A 269 6.27 -13.24 -25.01
C ALA A 269 6.01 -12.64 -26.40
N ASP A 270 5.52 -13.47 -27.32
CA ASP A 270 5.07 -12.99 -28.62
C ASP A 270 3.71 -12.30 -28.51
N ALA A 271 3.47 -11.33 -29.38
CA ALA A 271 2.27 -10.51 -29.33
C ALA A 271 0.97 -11.29 -29.61
N GLU A 272 1.03 -12.39 -30.36
CA GLU A 272 -0.15 -13.21 -30.67
C GLU A 272 -0.61 -13.97 -29.42
N THR A 273 0.30 -14.64 -28.73
CA THR A 273 0.04 -15.30 -27.45
C THR A 273 -0.53 -14.34 -26.42
N LEU A 274 0.04 -13.14 -26.28
CA LEU A 274 -0.46 -12.14 -25.32
C LEU A 274 -1.91 -11.70 -25.63
N GLN A 275 -2.24 -11.55 -26.91
CA GLN A 275 -3.59 -11.19 -27.34
C GLN A 275 -4.58 -12.34 -27.14
N GLU A 276 -4.15 -13.59 -27.30
CA GLU A 276 -4.95 -14.78 -27.00
C GLU A 276 -5.21 -14.92 -25.49
N GLU A 277 -4.20 -14.65 -24.66
CA GLU A 277 -4.30 -14.66 -23.20
C GLU A 277 -5.10 -13.48 -22.64
N GLY A 278 -5.20 -12.38 -23.39
CA GLY A 278 -5.90 -11.16 -22.99
C GLY A 278 -5.16 -10.32 -21.95
N PHE A 279 -3.91 -10.68 -21.60
CA PHE A 279 -3.09 -9.94 -20.65
C PHE A 279 -1.63 -9.93 -21.07
N ALA A 280 -0.96 -8.82 -20.77
CA ALA A 280 0.48 -8.68 -20.85
C ALA A 280 1.02 -8.03 -19.57
N MET A 281 2.33 -8.07 -19.36
CA MET A 281 2.96 -7.34 -18.26
C MET A 281 4.30 -6.72 -18.67
N LEU A 282 4.61 -5.57 -18.09
CA LEU A 282 5.96 -5.03 -18.04
C LEU A 282 6.62 -5.50 -16.74
N LEU A 283 7.74 -6.21 -16.85
CA LEU A 283 8.52 -6.67 -15.70
C LEU A 283 9.61 -5.64 -15.39
N GLY A 284 9.77 -5.25 -14.13
CA GLY A 284 10.75 -4.25 -13.73
C GLY A 284 11.44 -4.56 -12.41
N LEU A 285 12.46 -3.76 -12.11
CA LEU A 285 13.04 -3.64 -10.79
C LEU A 285 12.55 -2.35 -10.16
N CYS A 286 12.01 -2.44 -8.95
CA CYS A 286 11.81 -1.29 -8.09
C CYS A 286 12.95 -1.25 -7.07
N VAL A 287 13.75 -0.19 -7.09
CA VAL A 287 14.67 0.08 -6.00
C VAL A 287 14.00 1.03 -5.04
N ASP A 288 13.68 0.52 -3.86
CA ASP A 288 13.19 1.29 -2.74
C ASP A 288 14.41 1.83 -1.98
N TRP A 289 14.52 3.15 -1.95
CA TRP A 289 15.56 3.88 -1.22
C TRP A 289 15.11 4.35 0.16
N SER A 290 13.86 4.06 0.55
CA SER A 290 13.41 4.32 1.91
C SER A 290 14.28 3.58 2.92
N LEU A 291 14.58 4.27 4.00
CA LEU A 291 15.27 3.71 5.15
C LEU A 291 14.38 4.00 6.34
N PRO A 292 14.03 2.99 7.17
CA PRO A 292 13.35 3.28 8.42
C PRO A 292 14.27 4.19 9.24
N LEU A 293 13.72 5.34 9.62
CA LEU A 293 14.39 6.32 10.46
C LEU A 293 14.11 5.97 11.91
N TRP A 294 15.15 6.02 12.75
CA TRP A 294 14.96 5.79 14.18
C TRP A 294 14.00 6.81 14.79
N GLU A 295 14.07 8.06 14.32
CA GLU A 295 13.23 9.16 14.80
C GLU A 295 11.74 8.90 14.53
N GLU A 296 11.39 8.21 13.43
CA GLU A 296 10.00 7.83 13.14
C GLU A 296 9.50 6.70 14.05
N MET A 297 10.40 5.86 14.55
CA MET A 297 10.03 4.73 15.42
C MET A 297 9.80 5.17 16.87
N GLU A 298 10.50 6.23 17.31
CA GLU A 298 10.21 6.86 18.60
C GLU A 298 8.76 7.35 18.60
N ASP A 299 8.34 8.09 17.58
CA ASP A 299 6.99 8.64 17.49
C ASP A 299 5.88 7.56 17.39
N ILE A 300 6.16 6.40 16.79
CA ILE A 300 5.18 5.30 16.64
C ILE A 300 4.90 4.57 17.96
N VAL A 301 5.87 4.51 18.87
CA VAL A 301 5.73 3.77 20.14
C VAL A 301 5.43 4.70 21.31
N ASP A 302 5.69 6.01 21.17
CA ASP A 302 5.43 7.03 22.18
C ASP A 302 3.96 7.48 22.25
N GLU A 303 3.06 6.86 21.48
CA GLU A 303 1.65 7.21 21.49
C GLU A 303 0.75 6.17 22.19
N ASP A 304 0.21 6.63 23.32
CA ASP A 304 -1.15 6.42 23.86
C ASP A 304 -2.30 6.40 22.81
N LEU A 305 -2.04 6.31 21.50
CA LEU A 305 -3.05 6.12 20.45
C LEU A 305 -3.69 4.73 20.46
N LEU A 306 -3.01 3.71 21.02
CA LEU A 306 -3.66 2.44 21.33
C LEU A 306 -4.52 2.52 22.60
N GLU A 307 -4.09 3.28 23.62
CA GLU A 307 -4.88 3.46 24.84
C GLU A 307 -6.10 4.40 24.65
N GLU A 308 -6.06 5.42 23.79
CA GLU A 308 -7.26 6.21 23.45
C GLU A 308 -8.26 5.42 22.59
N ALA A 309 -7.80 4.50 21.73
CA ALA A 309 -8.69 3.58 21.00
C ALA A 309 -9.35 2.56 21.94
N GLU A 310 -8.63 2.05 22.94
CA GLU A 310 -9.18 1.12 23.95
C GLU A 310 -10.04 1.83 25.01
N ALA A 311 -9.74 3.08 25.38
CA ALA A 311 -10.48 3.84 26.39
C ALA A 311 -11.87 4.33 25.92
N TYR A 312 -12.15 4.30 24.61
CA TYR A 312 -13.48 4.56 24.05
C TYR A 312 -14.33 3.28 23.85
N GLY A 313 -13.82 2.09 24.17
CA GLY A 313 -14.46 0.80 23.88
C GLY A 313 -15.08 0.03 25.06
N ASP A 314 -14.96 0.48 26.32
CA ASP A 314 -15.44 -0.27 27.50
C ASP A 314 -16.66 0.37 28.20
N ASP A 315 -17.68 0.74 27.44
CA ASP A 315 -19.04 0.93 27.96
C ASP A 315 -19.94 -0.15 27.35
N GLY A 316 -19.88 -1.34 27.93
CA GLY A 316 -20.44 -2.57 27.38
C GLY A 316 -21.91 -2.56 26.96
N ASP A 317 -22.16 -3.10 25.77
CA ASP A 317 -23.16 -4.12 25.45
C ASP A 317 -23.03 -4.44 23.95
N ASP A 318 -22.79 -5.72 23.63
CA ASP A 318 -22.98 -6.44 22.36
C ASP A 318 -22.92 -5.65 21.01
N ASP A 319 -21.96 -6.05 20.17
CA ASP A 319 -21.62 -5.60 18.80
C ASP A 319 -20.39 -4.65 18.79
N GLU A 320 -19.19 -5.25 18.90
CA GLU A 320 -17.96 -4.61 18.45
C GLU A 320 -18.19 -4.16 16.99
N PRO A 321 -18.18 -2.85 16.66
CA PRO A 321 -18.02 -2.47 15.27
C PRO A 321 -16.68 -3.07 14.85
N GLU A 322 -16.70 -3.93 13.84
CA GLU A 322 -15.50 -4.22 13.06
C GLU A 322 -15.07 -2.84 12.53
N ASP A 323 -14.17 -2.17 13.25
CA ASP A 323 -13.48 -0.98 12.76
C ASP A 323 -12.62 -1.48 11.60
N ASP A 324 -13.25 -1.58 10.43
CA ASP A 324 -12.58 -1.84 9.18
C ASP A 324 -11.55 -0.72 9.03
N GLU A 325 -10.27 -1.01 9.27
CA GLU A 325 -9.14 -0.09 9.06
C GLU A 325 -9.17 0.54 7.64
N ASP A 326 -9.91 -0.08 6.72
CA ASP A 326 -10.23 0.37 5.37
C ASP A 326 -11.13 1.64 5.29
N ASP A 327 -11.75 2.08 6.39
CA ASP A 327 -12.64 3.26 6.43
C ASP A 327 -11.92 4.58 6.80
N LEU A 328 -10.63 4.54 7.16
CA LEU A 328 -9.84 5.76 7.31
C LEU A 328 -9.58 6.40 5.94
N PRO A 329 -9.82 7.72 5.77
CA PRO A 329 -9.53 8.38 4.51
C PRO A 329 -8.03 8.25 4.19
N PRO A 330 -7.66 7.89 2.95
CA PRO A 330 -6.26 7.73 2.58
C PRO A 330 -5.51 9.03 2.82
N ASP A 331 -4.23 8.92 3.20
CA ASP A 331 -3.40 10.11 3.37
C ASP A 331 -3.36 10.92 2.05
N PRO A 332 -3.25 12.26 2.12
CA PRO A 332 -3.32 13.11 0.92
C PRO A 332 -2.26 12.77 -0.15
N ALA A 333 -1.11 12.23 0.24
CA ALA A 333 -0.05 11.88 -0.69
C ALA A 333 -0.35 10.55 -1.40
N THR A 334 -1.00 9.59 -0.73
CA THR A 334 -1.55 8.38 -1.36
C THR A 334 -2.70 8.73 -2.30
N ALA A 335 -3.66 9.54 -1.85
CA ALA A 335 -4.78 9.97 -2.69
C ALA A 335 -4.32 10.70 -3.97
N ALA A 336 -3.31 11.58 -3.87
CA ALA A 336 -2.74 12.27 -5.03
C ALA A 336 -2.04 11.32 -6.01
N ARG A 337 -1.36 10.27 -5.51
CA ARG A 337 -0.72 9.25 -6.35
C ARG A 337 -1.75 8.37 -7.05
N ASP A 338 -2.83 8.01 -6.37
CA ASP A 338 -3.93 7.24 -6.95
C ASP A 338 -4.66 8.02 -8.04
N GLU A 339 -4.88 9.33 -7.83
CA GLU A 339 -5.41 10.23 -8.86
C GLU A 339 -4.48 10.33 -10.06
N ALA A 340 -3.17 10.50 -9.84
CA ALA A 340 -2.17 10.53 -10.89
C ALA A 340 -2.13 9.22 -11.71
N PHE A 341 -2.23 8.07 -11.02
CA PHE A 341 -2.35 6.77 -11.67
C PHE A 341 -3.63 6.65 -12.50
N ALA A 342 -4.78 7.03 -11.95
CA ALA A 342 -6.07 6.96 -12.65
C ALA A 342 -6.07 7.84 -13.91
N LEU A 343 -5.51 9.04 -13.83
CA LEU A 343 -5.36 9.95 -14.97
C LEU A 343 -4.47 9.33 -16.06
N TRP A 344 -3.28 8.85 -15.68
CA TRP A 344 -2.37 8.20 -16.63
C TRP A 344 -2.98 6.94 -17.27
N ARG A 345 -3.64 6.09 -16.47
CA ARG A 345 -4.34 4.88 -16.93
C ARG A 345 -5.41 5.22 -17.97
N SER A 346 -6.16 6.29 -17.74
CA SER A 346 -7.17 6.78 -18.70
C SER A 346 -6.53 7.18 -20.02
N GLU A 347 -5.44 7.97 -19.99
CA GLU A 347 -4.73 8.39 -21.20
C GLU A 347 -4.10 7.21 -21.96
N ALA A 348 -3.45 6.28 -21.24
CA ALA A 348 -2.82 5.11 -21.84
C ALA A 348 -3.80 4.22 -22.62
N GLY A 349 -5.06 4.15 -22.16
CA GLY A 349 -6.11 3.32 -22.77
C GLY A 349 -6.78 3.93 -24.01
N LYS A 350 -6.69 5.25 -24.23
CA LYS A 350 -7.47 5.97 -25.28
C LYS A 350 -7.25 5.42 -26.69
N ASP A 351 -6.00 5.12 -27.04
CA ASP A 351 -5.62 4.76 -28.40
C ASP A 351 -5.33 3.26 -28.60
N THR A 352 -5.10 2.54 -27.51
CA THR A 352 -4.59 1.15 -27.53
C THR A 352 -5.67 0.12 -27.18
N ARG A 353 -6.76 0.54 -26.52
CA ARG A 353 -7.75 -0.34 -25.87
C ARG A 353 -7.11 -1.30 -24.85
N CYS A 354 -6.00 -0.90 -24.25
CA CYS A 354 -5.44 -1.60 -23.11
C CYS A 354 -5.88 -0.93 -21.81
N VAL A 355 -5.87 -1.69 -20.72
CA VAL A 355 -6.15 -1.17 -19.38
C VAL A 355 -4.99 -1.56 -18.47
N PRO A 356 -4.06 -0.63 -18.21
CA PRO A 356 -3.03 -0.85 -17.19
C PRO A 356 -3.65 -1.09 -15.81
N LEU A 357 -3.10 -2.04 -15.06
CA LEU A 357 -3.41 -2.32 -13.66
C LEU A 357 -2.33 -1.71 -12.75
N PRO A 358 -2.55 -1.62 -11.43
CA PRO A 358 -1.55 -1.14 -10.48
C PRO A 358 -0.19 -1.86 -10.60
N LEU A 359 0.88 -1.16 -10.23
CA LEU A 359 2.20 -1.77 -10.10
C LEU A 359 2.20 -2.67 -8.86
N VAL A 360 2.45 -3.95 -9.04
CA VAL A 360 2.42 -4.95 -7.97
C VAL A 360 3.73 -5.73 -7.88
N PRO A 361 4.06 -6.34 -6.73
CA PRO A 361 5.06 -7.40 -6.65
C PRO A 361 4.81 -8.49 -7.70
N ALA A 362 5.88 -9.05 -8.27
CA ALA A 362 5.75 -10.00 -9.37
C ALA A 362 4.93 -11.25 -9.00
N GLY A 363 4.96 -11.70 -7.74
CA GLY A 363 4.17 -12.83 -7.26
C GLY A 363 2.68 -12.54 -7.15
N GLU A 364 2.30 -11.27 -7.07
CA GLU A 364 0.92 -10.81 -6.85
C GLU A 364 0.16 -10.53 -8.15
N VAL A 365 0.84 -10.56 -9.31
CA VAL A 365 0.23 -10.33 -10.63
C VAL A 365 -1.01 -11.19 -10.87
N ALA A 366 -0.99 -12.46 -10.44
CA ALA A 366 -2.13 -13.34 -10.61
C ALA A 366 -3.33 -12.95 -9.74
N ALA A 367 -3.09 -12.47 -8.52
CA ALA A 367 -4.13 -11.99 -7.62
C ALA A 367 -4.74 -10.70 -8.19
N GLU A 368 -3.91 -9.72 -8.56
CA GLU A 368 -4.37 -8.47 -9.16
C GLU A 368 -5.20 -8.68 -10.44
N ILE A 369 -4.79 -9.62 -11.30
CA ILE A 369 -5.58 -9.96 -12.50
C ILE A 369 -6.94 -10.57 -12.12
N LEU A 370 -6.99 -11.44 -11.11
CA LEU A 370 -8.24 -12.04 -10.64
C LEU A 370 -9.16 -10.98 -10.04
N ASP A 371 -8.64 -10.10 -9.19
CA ASP A 371 -9.37 -9.01 -8.57
C ASP A 371 -9.93 -8.05 -9.63
N PHE A 372 -9.12 -7.71 -10.65
CA PHE A 372 -9.59 -6.94 -11.79
C PHE A 372 -10.70 -7.66 -12.57
N LEU A 373 -10.57 -8.96 -12.82
CA LEU A 373 -11.58 -9.74 -13.53
C LEU A 373 -12.89 -9.87 -12.72
N GLU A 374 -12.79 -9.99 -11.41
CA GLU A 374 -13.94 -9.99 -10.50
C GLU A 374 -14.63 -8.62 -10.49
N GLY A 375 -13.85 -7.54 -10.39
CA GLY A 375 -14.37 -6.18 -10.54
C GLY A 375 -15.07 -5.96 -11.88
N MET A 376 -14.52 -6.50 -12.97
CA MET A 376 -15.14 -6.46 -14.29
C MET A 376 -16.42 -7.28 -14.37
N ARG A 377 -16.51 -8.43 -13.68
CA ARG A 377 -17.74 -9.24 -13.60
C ARG A 377 -18.83 -8.50 -12.85
N ASN A 378 -18.50 -7.91 -11.71
CA ASN A 378 -19.43 -7.09 -10.93
C ASN A 378 -19.91 -5.89 -11.75
N LEU A 379 -19.01 -5.26 -12.53
CA LEU A 379 -19.37 -4.21 -13.49
C LEU A 379 -20.34 -4.73 -14.56
N THR A 380 -20.10 -5.91 -15.14
CA THR A 380 -20.99 -6.47 -16.17
C THR A 380 -22.35 -6.91 -15.61
N ASP A 381 -22.38 -7.46 -14.40
CA ASP A 381 -23.61 -7.93 -13.75
C ASP A 381 -24.48 -6.74 -13.33
N GLY A 382 -23.89 -5.72 -12.67
CA GLY A 382 -24.60 -4.49 -12.33
C GLY A 382 -25.08 -3.70 -13.56
N LEU A 383 -24.28 -3.66 -14.64
CA LEU A 383 -24.75 -3.09 -15.92
C LEU A 383 -25.85 -3.94 -16.56
N GLY A 384 -25.79 -5.27 -16.42
CA GLY A 384 -26.81 -6.20 -16.87
C GLY A 384 -28.15 -5.88 -16.22
N GLU A 385 -28.19 -5.73 -14.89
CA GLU A 385 -29.41 -5.38 -14.18
C GLU A 385 -29.99 -4.03 -14.60
N ILE A 386 -29.14 -3.01 -14.79
CA ILE A 386 -29.58 -1.69 -15.27
C ILE A 386 -30.14 -1.81 -16.70
N THR A 387 -29.48 -2.58 -17.56
CA THR A 387 -29.90 -2.78 -18.96
C THR A 387 -31.22 -3.54 -19.03
N ASP A 388 -31.37 -4.63 -18.26
CA ASP A 388 -32.59 -5.42 -18.17
C ASP A 388 -33.76 -4.57 -17.65
N PHE A 389 -33.51 -3.70 -16.68
CA PHE A 389 -34.51 -2.74 -16.18
C PHE A 389 -34.95 -1.74 -17.26
N ILE A 390 -34.02 -1.20 -18.05
CA ILE A 390 -34.31 -0.30 -19.17
C ILE A 390 -35.07 -1.04 -20.29
N ASP A 391 -34.66 -2.25 -20.62
CA ASP A 391 -35.24 -3.03 -21.71
C ASP A 391 -36.64 -3.53 -21.36
N ALA A 392 -36.89 -3.94 -20.11
CA ALA A 392 -38.24 -4.24 -19.62
C ALA A 392 -39.20 -3.04 -19.81
N ALA A 393 -38.73 -1.82 -19.51
CA ALA A 393 -39.52 -0.61 -19.73
C ALA A 393 -39.76 -0.32 -21.22
N ARG A 394 -38.78 -0.60 -22.10
CA ARG A 394 -38.93 -0.47 -23.56
C ARG A 394 -39.94 -1.47 -24.12
N GLU A 395 -39.99 -2.69 -23.57
CA GLU A 395 -40.95 -3.71 -23.97
C GLU A 395 -42.40 -3.35 -23.58
N GLU A 396 -42.60 -2.61 -22.49
CA GLU A 396 -43.94 -2.19 -22.04
C GLU A 396 -44.57 -1.12 -22.97
N VAL A 397 -43.75 -0.29 -23.62
CA VAL A 397 -44.21 0.81 -24.49
C VAL A 397 -43.60 0.76 -25.89
N PRO A 398 -43.97 -0.25 -26.71
CA PRO A 398 -43.42 -0.41 -28.05
C PRO A 398 -43.78 0.79 -28.94
N GLY A 399 -42.76 1.48 -29.46
CA GLY A 399 -42.90 2.63 -30.35
C GLY A 399 -42.86 4.00 -29.66
N GLU A 400 -42.75 4.03 -28.32
CA GLU A 400 -42.46 5.25 -27.56
C GLU A 400 -40.97 5.28 -27.15
N GLU A 401 -40.39 6.47 -27.03
CA GLU A 401 -39.01 6.64 -26.55
C GLU A 401 -39.00 6.67 -25.02
N VAL A 402 -38.18 5.80 -24.42
CA VAL A 402 -37.96 5.74 -22.96
C VAL A 402 -36.84 6.71 -22.58
N VAL A 403 -37.07 7.52 -21.56
CA VAL A 403 -36.18 8.54 -21.02
C VAL A 403 -35.93 8.28 -19.54
N GLY A 404 -34.70 8.45 -19.10
CA GLY A 404 -34.26 8.23 -17.72
C GLY A 404 -34.18 9.51 -16.90
N HIS A 405 -34.47 9.40 -15.62
CA HIS A 405 -34.22 10.42 -14.63
C HIS A 405 -33.39 9.82 -13.48
N PRO A 406 -32.06 9.79 -13.61
CA PRO A 406 -31.19 9.27 -12.56
C PRO A 406 -30.97 10.30 -11.45
N VAL A 407 -31.11 9.86 -10.19
CA VAL A 407 -30.93 10.66 -8.97
C VAL A 407 -29.99 9.94 -8.02
N VAL A 408 -28.92 10.60 -7.61
CA VAL A 408 -27.97 10.08 -6.61
C VAL A 408 -28.54 10.27 -5.20
N LYS A 409 -28.65 9.18 -4.45
CA LYS A 409 -29.10 9.15 -3.05
C LYS A 409 -28.03 8.52 -2.17
N GLY A 410 -27.14 9.33 -1.61
CA GLY A 410 -25.98 8.82 -0.86
C GLY A 410 -25.06 7.99 -1.77
N ARG A 411 -24.82 6.72 -1.42
CA ARG A 411 -24.06 5.74 -2.24
C ARG A 411 -24.93 4.92 -3.20
N ALA A 412 -26.23 5.24 -3.32
CA ALA A 412 -27.17 4.56 -4.21
C ALA A 412 -27.57 5.43 -5.42
N LEU A 413 -28.03 4.78 -6.49
CA LEU A 413 -28.57 5.44 -7.68
C LEU A 413 -30.05 5.07 -7.84
N GLU A 414 -30.93 6.06 -7.77
CA GLU A 414 -32.34 5.90 -8.16
C GLU A 414 -32.47 6.20 -9.65
N LEU A 415 -32.98 5.24 -10.43
CA LEU A 415 -33.28 5.43 -11.85
C LEU A 415 -34.78 5.34 -12.06
N THR A 416 -35.40 6.48 -12.39
CA THR A 416 -36.80 6.53 -12.82
C THR A 416 -36.89 6.54 -14.34
N LEU A 417 -37.73 5.68 -14.92
CA LEU A 417 -37.96 5.58 -16.35
C LEU A 417 -39.33 6.14 -16.70
N ARG A 418 -39.37 6.97 -17.76
CA ARG A 418 -40.59 7.61 -18.27
C ARG A 418 -40.61 7.52 -19.80
N THR A 419 -41.77 7.73 -20.42
CA THR A 419 -41.82 8.01 -21.86
C THR A 419 -41.46 9.47 -22.10
N ARG A 420 -41.08 9.82 -23.33
CA ARG A 420 -40.79 11.20 -23.74
C ARG A 420 -41.93 12.20 -23.46
N ASP A 421 -43.18 11.72 -23.41
CA ASP A 421 -44.36 12.53 -23.09
C ASP A 421 -44.59 12.67 -21.57
N GLY A 422 -43.67 12.17 -20.74
CA GLY A 422 -43.67 12.28 -19.28
C GLY A 422 -44.46 11.19 -18.55
N ARG A 423 -45.01 10.20 -19.26
CA ARG A 423 -45.69 9.05 -18.63
C ARG A 423 -44.69 8.24 -17.82
N PHE A 424 -44.98 8.02 -16.55
CA PHE A 424 -44.17 7.16 -15.68
C PHE A 424 -44.28 5.70 -16.13
N LEU A 425 -43.14 5.01 -16.19
CA LEU A 425 -43.06 3.57 -16.48
C LEU A 425 -42.73 2.83 -15.18
N ASP A 426 -41.52 3.02 -14.66
CA ASP A 426 -41.05 2.36 -13.44
C ASP A 426 -39.95 3.18 -12.73
N SER A 427 -39.60 2.82 -11.50
CA SER A 427 -38.49 3.40 -10.76
C SER A 427 -37.84 2.37 -9.85
N ARG A 428 -36.51 2.25 -9.94
CA ARG A 428 -35.72 1.36 -9.09
C ARG A 428 -34.61 2.13 -8.39
N LEU A 429 -34.36 1.78 -7.13
CA LEU A 429 -33.19 2.20 -6.38
C LEU A 429 -32.16 1.07 -6.48
N PHE A 430 -31.00 1.38 -7.03
CA PHE A 430 -29.84 0.49 -7.09
C PHE A 430 -28.92 0.82 -5.93
N ALA A 431 -28.78 -0.11 -4.98
CA ALA A 431 -27.88 -0.01 -3.84
C ALA A 431 -26.40 -0.03 -4.28
N ALA A 432 -25.48 0.36 -3.40
CA ALA A 432 -24.06 0.55 -3.75
C ALA A 432 -23.40 -0.75 -4.27
N ASP A 433 -23.82 -1.88 -3.73
CA ASP A 433 -23.41 -3.25 -4.08
C ASP A 433 -24.06 -3.78 -5.37
N GLU A 434 -25.21 -3.21 -5.79
CA GLU A 434 -25.85 -3.51 -7.07
C GLU A 434 -25.28 -2.67 -8.23
N LEU A 435 -24.49 -1.63 -7.93
CA LEU A 435 -23.93 -0.75 -8.94
C LEU A 435 -22.63 -1.33 -9.53
N PRO A 436 -22.40 -1.15 -10.83
CA PRO A 436 -21.21 -1.65 -11.51
C PRO A 436 -19.92 -0.89 -11.11
N GLY A 437 -20.04 0.17 -10.30
CA GLY A 437 -18.95 0.98 -9.78
C GLY A 437 -19.46 2.20 -9.00
N PRO A 438 -18.58 3.17 -8.66
CA PRO A 438 -18.97 4.38 -7.93
C PRO A 438 -20.14 5.10 -8.60
N VAL A 439 -21.09 5.61 -7.81
CA VAL A 439 -22.36 6.18 -8.31
C VAL A 439 -22.13 7.23 -9.42
N ALA A 440 -21.10 8.06 -9.29
CA ALA A 440 -20.78 9.09 -10.29
C ALA A 440 -20.36 8.51 -11.66
N ALA A 441 -19.61 7.40 -11.65
CA ALA A 441 -19.22 6.69 -12.86
C ALA A 441 -20.43 5.97 -13.47
N THR A 442 -21.23 5.30 -12.65
CA THR A 442 -22.45 4.60 -13.09
C THR A 442 -23.47 5.57 -13.69
N LEU A 443 -23.64 6.76 -13.11
CA LEU A 443 -24.49 7.81 -13.66
C LEU A 443 -24.08 8.18 -15.10
N SER A 444 -22.76 8.31 -15.33
CA SER A 444 -22.22 8.63 -16.65
C SER A 444 -22.49 7.50 -17.65
N LEU A 445 -22.37 6.24 -17.22
CA LEU A 445 -22.71 5.07 -18.03
C LEU A 445 -24.20 5.02 -18.39
N VAL A 446 -25.08 5.23 -17.41
CA VAL A 446 -26.55 5.27 -17.63
C VAL A 446 -26.91 6.32 -18.69
N GLN A 447 -26.30 7.50 -18.64
CA GLN A 447 -26.52 8.55 -19.65
C GLN A 447 -26.08 8.17 -21.07
N THR A 448 -25.26 7.13 -21.24
CA THR A 448 -24.93 6.57 -22.56
C THR A 448 -25.92 5.52 -23.04
N LEU A 449 -26.61 4.83 -22.12
CA LEU A 449 -27.54 3.73 -22.42
C LEU A 449 -28.96 4.21 -22.75
N LEU A 450 -29.38 5.34 -22.17
CA LEU A 450 -30.66 5.97 -22.50
C LEU A 450 -30.58 7.50 -22.44
N PRO A 451 -31.43 8.21 -23.20
CA PRO A 451 -31.58 9.65 -23.07
C PRO A 451 -31.99 10.01 -21.64
N CYS A 452 -31.32 10.97 -21.02
CA CYS A 452 -31.72 11.48 -19.71
C CYS A 452 -32.27 12.91 -19.83
N GLU A 453 -33.32 13.22 -19.06
CA GLU A 453 -33.82 14.60 -19.00
C GLU A 453 -32.74 15.51 -18.39
N PRO A 454 -32.53 16.72 -18.97
CA PRO A 454 -31.64 17.69 -18.37
C PRO A 454 -32.13 18.02 -16.96
N ARG A 455 -31.22 17.98 -16.00
CA ARG A 455 -31.46 18.25 -14.58
C ARG A 455 -32.11 19.63 -14.41
N GLU A 456 -33.44 19.69 -14.33
CA GLU A 456 -34.15 20.94 -14.03
C GLU A 456 -33.89 21.30 -12.55
N GLY A 457 -32.92 22.19 -12.32
CA GLY A 457 -32.84 22.97 -11.08
C GLY A 457 -31.68 22.67 -10.12
N THR A 458 -30.46 23.04 -10.49
CA THR A 458 -29.54 23.72 -9.54
C THR A 458 -29.52 25.20 -9.90
N ALA A 459 -30.63 25.89 -9.56
CA ALA A 459 -30.62 27.34 -9.49
C ALA A 459 -29.95 27.74 -8.17
N ASP A 460 -28.69 28.14 -8.30
CA ASP A 460 -28.01 29.13 -7.47
C ASP A 460 -29.01 30.20 -6.98
N GLY A 461 -29.15 30.30 -5.67
CA GLY A 461 -30.24 31.04 -5.04
C GLY A 461 -29.97 31.27 -3.56
N ALA A 462 -28.77 31.76 -3.24
CA ALA A 462 -28.53 32.46 -1.99
C ALA A 462 -29.55 33.61 -1.84
N ARG A 463 -30.58 33.40 -1.02
CA ARG A 463 -31.43 34.49 -0.54
C ARG A 463 -30.71 35.15 0.65
N PRO A 464 -30.53 36.48 0.63
CA PRO A 464 -30.05 37.20 1.81
C PRO A 464 -31.13 37.10 2.90
N ALA A 465 -30.67 36.83 4.12
CA ALA A 465 -31.49 36.95 5.32
C ALA A 465 -31.83 38.43 5.53
N ASP A 466 -33.11 38.79 5.40
CA ASP A 466 -33.71 39.91 6.10
C ASP A 466 -35.25 39.78 6.06
N ASP A 467 -35.87 40.37 7.08
CA ASP A 467 -37.31 40.40 7.41
C ASP A 467 -37.90 39.17 8.12
N LEU A 468 -37.59 39.06 9.43
CA LEU A 468 -38.52 38.56 10.43
C LEU A 468 -39.33 39.74 11.01
N PRO A 469 -40.66 39.66 11.11
CA PRO A 469 -41.47 40.66 11.80
C PRO A 469 -41.36 40.51 13.32
N ALA A 470 -41.27 41.65 14.00
CA ALA A 470 -41.34 41.78 15.45
C ALA A 470 -42.70 41.27 15.95
N ASP A 471 -42.67 40.30 16.85
CA ASP A 471 -43.85 39.83 17.58
C ASP A 471 -43.71 40.17 19.07
N ASP A 472 -44.84 40.57 19.63
CA ASP A 472 -45.06 41.32 20.86
C ASP A 472 -44.59 40.59 22.13
N ALA A 473 -43.83 41.32 22.96
CA ALA A 473 -43.57 40.93 24.34
C ALA A 473 -44.72 41.39 25.26
N PRO A 474 -45.32 40.52 26.08
CA PRO A 474 -46.06 40.97 27.25
C PRO A 474 -45.12 41.12 28.45
N ALA A 475 -45.29 42.26 29.12
CA ALA A 475 -44.74 42.58 30.42
C ALA A 475 -45.05 41.50 31.47
N ASN A 476 -44.08 41.19 32.32
CA ASN A 476 -44.40 40.70 33.65
C ASN A 476 -43.43 41.26 34.70
N ASP A 477 -44.05 41.85 35.71
CA ASP A 477 -43.45 42.52 36.87
C ASP A 477 -42.87 41.52 37.88
N ALA A 478 -41.62 41.80 38.30
CA ALA A 478 -41.10 41.77 39.69
C ALA A 478 -41.11 40.44 40.51
N PRO A 479 -40.42 40.36 41.68
CA PRO A 479 -39.49 41.32 42.30
C PRO A 479 -38.13 40.72 42.71
N ALA A 480 -37.26 41.66 43.12
CA ALA A 480 -35.99 41.50 43.82
C ALA A 480 -36.03 40.53 45.02
N ASN A 481 -34.88 39.88 45.26
CA ASN A 481 -34.44 39.53 46.59
C ASN A 481 -32.91 39.69 46.66
N ASP A 482 -32.48 40.69 47.43
CA ASP A 482 -31.15 40.75 48.03
C ASP A 482 -31.12 39.80 49.23
N ALA A 483 -30.08 38.96 49.28
CA ALA A 483 -29.43 38.47 50.50
C ALA A 483 -28.01 37.98 50.15
#